data_AF-A0A3B9M2H6-F1
#
_entry.id   AF-A0A3B9M2H6-F1
#
_cell.length_a   1.000
_cell.length_b   1.000
_cell.length_c   1.000
_cell.angle_alpha   90.00
_cell.angle_beta   90.00
_cell.angle_gamma   90.00
#
_symmetry.space_group_name_H-M   'P 1'
#
loop_
_entity.id
_entity.type
_entity.pdbx_description
1 polymer ?
#
loop_
_entity_poly.entity_id
_entity_poly.type
_entity_poly.pdbx_seq_one_letter_code
_entity_poly.pdbx_strand_id
1 'polypeptide(L)'
;MSLTGISLTEPSFFDTVKKQFLYKLKGRLGLFLAMIGVQIMALLFSLSGASSHGMGDNLLYFSFNEFSSDQVIWFTFLWIFVVAVLITTKDYQNIDFTFVANRLSSHLSNVGFLITAAVIGGVTAMLSGILLRIVIYFTRGHYLLSENFIAAPEVVLTGIAVTILYLLLVSALGYFCGVLVQLSKVFIVILPALYIGTVDFLARELPVIVKVYNFIIGENSLALLAVKVLITTALIYACSCVLANRLEVR
;
A
#
# COMPACT_ATOMS: atom_id res chain seq x y z
N MET A 1 34.84 -46.10 -7.61
CA MET A 1 33.64 -45.33 -8.00
C MET A 1 33.73 -44.00 -7.26
N SER A 2 34.40 -42.99 -7.87
CA SER A 2 34.75 -41.75 -7.16
C SER A 2 33.58 -40.76 -7.16
N LEU A 3 33.24 -40.29 -5.96
CA LEU A 3 32.34 -39.17 -5.70
C LEU A 3 33.03 -37.85 -6.03
N THR A 4 33.23 -37.57 -7.31
CA THR A 4 33.86 -36.32 -7.78
C THR A 4 32.96 -35.73 -8.86
N GLY A 5 32.02 -34.87 -8.47
CA GLY A 5 31.15 -34.22 -9.47
C GLY A 5 29.99 -33.37 -8.96
N ILE A 6 29.71 -33.29 -7.67
CA ILE A 6 28.79 -32.26 -7.17
C ILE A 6 29.61 -30.99 -6.96
N SER A 7 29.77 -30.23 -8.03
CA SER A 7 30.14 -28.81 -7.94
C SER A 7 29.08 -28.14 -7.07
N LEU A 8 29.43 -27.80 -5.83
CA LEU A 8 28.69 -26.88 -4.98
C LEU A 8 28.80 -25.50 -5.63
N THR A 9 28.06 -25.32 -6.71
CA THR A 9 27.94 -24.03 -7.39
C THR A 9 27.17 -23.16 -6.43
N GLU A 10 27.87 -22.27 -5.72
CA GLU A 10 27.23 -21.30 -4.83
C GLU A 10 26.10 -20.63 -5.62
N PRO A 11 24.83 -20.76 -5.17
CA PRO A 11 23.74 -20.11 -5.87
C PRO A 11 24.02 -18.62 -5.87
N SER A 12 23.96 -17.99 -7.06
CA SER A 12 24.19 -16.56 -7.15
C SER A 12 23.22 -15.83 -6.22
N PHE A 13 23.69 -14.71 -5.63
CA PHE A 13 22.88 -13.91 -4.70
C PHE A 13 21.51 -13.58 -5.30
N PHE A 14 21.47 -13.24 -6.60
CA PHE A 14 20.25 -12.88 -7.31
C PHE A 14 19.31 -14.09 -7.55
N ASP A 15 19.86 -15.27 -7.86
CA ASP A 15 19.07 -16.49 -8.00
C ASP A 15 18.40 -16.89 -6.68
N THR A 16 19.09 -16.66 -5.56
CA THR A 16 18.56 -16.90 -4.22
C THR A 16 17.42 -15.93 -3.90
N VAL A 17 17.58 -14.63 -4.20
CA VAL A 17 16.53 -13.62 -4.05
C VAL A 17 15.29 -13.97 -4.87
N LYS A 18 15.48 -14.36 -6.13
CA LYS A 18 14.38 -14.70 -7.04
C LYS A 18 13.60 -15.93 -6.57
N LYS A 19 14.30 -16.98 -6.14
CA LYS A 19 13.66 -18.19 -5.59
C LYS A 19 12.87 -17.88 -4.32
N GLN A 20 13.44 -17.09 -3.41
CA GLN A 20 12.74 -16.63 -2.21
C GLN A 20 11.53 -15.78 -2.52
N PHE A 21 11.63 -14.87 -3.49
CA PHE A 21 10.52 -14.05 -3.94
C PHE A 21 9.36 -14.89 -4.47
N LEU A 22 9.63 -15.84 -5.37
CA LEU A 22 8.61 -16.74 -5.92
C LEU A 22 7.99 -17.64 -4.85
N TYR A 23 8.79 -18.10 -3.89
CA TYR A 23 8.29 -18.87 -2.76
C TYR A 23 7.35 -18.02 -1.88
N LYS A 24 7.73 -16.79 -1.53
CA LYS A 24 6.88 -15.87 -0.75
C LYS A 24 5.59 -15.56 -1.47
N LEU A 25 5.63 -15.37 -2.79
CA LEU A 25 4.44 -15.09 -3.59
C LEU A 25 3.44 -16.26 -3.56
N LYS A 26 3.92 -17.51 -3.61
CA LYS A 26 3.07 -18.71 -3.50
C LYS A 26 2.63 -19.02 -2.06
N GLY A 27 3.52 -18.84 -1.08
CA GLY A 27 3.26 -19.15 0.33
C GLY A 27 2.36 -18.13 1.03
N ARG A 28 2.30 -16.89 0.52
CA ARG A 28 1.56 -15.78 1.15
C ARG A 28 0.28 -15.40 0.40
N LEU A 29 -0.34 -16.32 -0.33
CA LEU A 29 -1.61 -16.10 -1.04
C LEU A 29 -2.73 -15.58 -0.12
N GLY A 30 -2.71 -15.97 1.17
CA GLY A 30 -3.63 -15.45 2.18
C GLY A 30 -3.62 -13.92 2.31
N LEU A 31 -2.48 -13.25 2.07
CA LEU A 31 -2.39 -11.79 2.12
C LEU A 31 -3.12 -11.14 0.93
N PHE A 32 -3.12 -11.78 -0.23
CA PHE A 32 -3.90 -11.34 -1.40
C PHE A 32 -5.39 -11.64 -1.23
N LEU A 33 -5.77 -12.73 -0.56
CA LEU A 33 -7.17 -12.97 -0.20
C LEU A 33 -7.69 -11.90 0.77
N ALA A 34 -6.86 -11.48 1.74
CA ALA A 34 -7.18 -10.37 2.62
C ALA A 34 -7.39 -9.05 1.84
N MET A 35 -6.59 -8.81 0.80
CA MET A 35 -6.77 -7.65 -0.10
C MET A 35 -8.16 -7.64 -0.73
N ILE A 36 -8.56 -8.78 -1.30
CA ILE A 36 -9.87 -8.94 -1.95
C ILE A 36 -10.98 -8.69 -0.93
N GLY A 37 -10.89 -9.27 0.27
CA GLY A 37 -11.87 -9.05 1.34
C GLY A 37 -12.00 -7.58 1.73
N VAL A 38 -10.87 -6.89 1.88
CA VAL A 38 -10.83 -5.46 2.24
C VAL A 38 -11.40 -4.59 1.10
N GLN A 39 -11.10 -4.88 -0.16
CA GLN A 39 -11.64 -4.15 -1.32
C GLN A 39 -13.15 -4.37 -1.49
N ILE A 40 -13.66 -5.59 -1.24
CA ILE A 40 -15.10 -5.87 -1.25
C ILE A 40 -15.79 -5.11 -0.12
N MET A 41 -15.22 -5.11 1.10
CA MET A 41 -15.79 -4.36 2.22
C MET A 41 -15.85 -2.87 1.92
N ALA A 42 -14.81 -2.32 1.30
CA ALA A 42 -14.79 -0.92 0.89
C ALA A 42 -15.86 -0.61 -0.16
N LEU A 43 -16.06 -1.49 -1.15
CA LEU A 43 -17.13 -1.35 -2.14
C LEU A 43 -18.52 -1.33 -1.48
N LEU A 44 -18.77 -2.22 -0.53
CA LEU A 44 -20.04 -2.26 0.20
C LEU A 44 -20.28 -0.98 0.99
N PHE A 45 -19.24 -0.42 1.62
CA PHE A 45 -19.35 0.88 2.29
C PHE A 45 -19.60 2.01 1.31
N SER A 46 -18.95 2.01 0.15
CA SER A 46 -19.16 3.03 -0.88
C SER A 46 -20.58 2.98 -1.48
N LEU A 47 -21.20 1.80 -1.54
CA LEU A 47 -22.59 1.64 -2.00
C LEU A 47 -23.62 2.24 -1.04
N SER A 48 -23.28 2.38 0.25
CA SER A 48 -24.15 3.04 1.23
C SER A 48 -24.20 4.57 1.08
N GLY A 49 -23.39 5.13 0.17
CA GLY A 49 -23.16 6.57 0.06
C GLY A 49 -22.02 7.02 0.97
N ALA A 50 -21.12 7.86 0.44
CA ALA A 50 -20.01 8.43 1.19
C ALA A 50 -20.46 9.63 2.05
N SER A 51 -21.44 10.40 1.56
CA SER A 51 -22.07 11.50 2.28
C SER A 51 -23.54 11.65 1.83
N SER A 52 -24.40 12.11 2.74
CA SER A 52 -25.78 12.48 2.41
C SER A 52 -26.06 13.91 2.91
N HIS A 53 -26.47 14.78 2.00
CA HIS A 53 -26.79 16.17 2.27
C HIS A 53 -28.27 16.39 1.96
N GLY A 54 -29.04 16.80 2.97
CA GLY A 54 -30.41 17.26 2.79
C GLY A 54 -30.45 18.78 2.78
N MET A 55 -31.03 19.38 1.75
CA MET A 55 -31.32 20.81 1.69
C MET A 55 -32.79 20.99 1.32
N GLY A 56 -33.56 21.62 2.20
CA GLY A 56 -34.98 21.86 1.95
C GLY A 56 -35.56 22.99 2.78
N ASP A 57 -36.66 23.53 2.27
CA ASP A 57 -37.57 24.44 2.97
C ASP A 57 -38.96 23.77 3.07
N ASN A 58 -39.93 24.36 3.76
CA ASN A 58 -41.23 23.78 4.07
C ASN A 58 -42.08 23.35 2.84
N LEU A 59 -41.68 23.75 1.62
CA LEU A 59 -42.33 23.40 0.35
C LEU A 59 -41.56 22.39 -0.52
N LEU A 60 -40.23 22.28 -0.35
CA LEU A 60 -39.37 21.43 -1.20
C LEU A 60 -38.18 20.91 -0.40
N TYR A 61 -37.97 19.59 -0.45
CA TYR A 61 -36.84 18.91 0.17
C TYR A 61 -36.01 18.18 -0.88
N PHE A 62 -34.74 18.58 -1.00
CA PHE A 62 -33.76 17.92 -1.86
C PHE A 62 -32.81 17.09 -1.00
N SER A 63 -32.57 15.85 -1.43
CA SER A 63 -31.57 14.96 -0.83
C SER A 63 -30.53 14.60 -1.87
N PHE A 64 -29.27 14.90 -1.55
CA PHE A 64 -28.10 14.60 -2.36
C PHE A 64 -27.31 13.50 -1.67
N ASN A 65 -27.04 12.40 -2.37
CA ASN A 65 -26.13 11.36 -1.91
C ASN A 65 -24.90 11.35 -2.80
N GLU A 66 -23.73 11.56 -2.20
CA GLU A 66 -22.45 11.49 -2.91
C GLU A 66 -21.90 10.07 -2.82
N PHE A 67 -21.46 9.54 -3.96
CA PHE A 67 -20.80 8.24 -4.04
C PHE A 67 -19.36 8.46 -4.50
N SER A 68 -18.40 8.04 -3.69
CA SER A 68 -16.98 8.12 -4.01
C SER A 68 -16.31 6.75 -3.98
N SER A 69 -15.50 6.47 -5.01
CA SER A 69 -14.64 5.29 -5.08
C SER A 69 -13.35 5.42 -4.26
N ASP A 70 -13.07 6.59 -3.70
CA ASP A 70 -11.81 6.87 -2.99
C ASP A 70 -11.65 6.01 -1.75
N GLN A 71 -12.78 5.59 -1.14
CA GLN A 71 -12.77 4.67 -0.01
C GLN A 71 -12.06 3.35 -0.35
N VAL A 72 -12.24 2.81 -1.55
CA VAL A 72 -11.56 1.57 -1.98
C VAL A 72 -10.05 1.75 -2.00
N ILE A 73 -9.57 2.92 -2.44
CA ILE A 73 -8.15 3.27 -2.45
C ILE A 73 -7.62 3.36 -1.02
N TRP A 74 -8.34 4.06 -0.13
CA TRP A 74 -7.97 4.18 1.29
C TRP A 74 -7.87 2.83 2.01
N PHE A 75 -8.83 1.95 1.81
CA PHE A 75 -8.78 0.60 2.36
C PHE A 75 -7.62 -0.23 1.80
N THR A 76 -7.27 -0.03 0.52
CA THR A 76 -6.09 -0.68 -0.09
C THR A 76 -4.78 -0.13 0.49
N PHE A 77 -4.71 1.18 0.79
CA PHE A 77 -3.57 1.78 1.51
C PHE A 77 -3.40 1.17 2.90
N LEU A 78 -4.49 1.05 3.66
CA LEU A 78 -4.45 0.41 4.98
C LEU A 78 -3.99 -1.05 4.87
N TRP A 79 -4.54 -1.80 3.92
CA TRP A 79 -4.15 -3.19 3.69
C TRP A 79 -2.66 -3.33 3.39
N ILE A 80 -2.10 -2.57 2.45
CA ILE A 80 -0.69 -2.71 2.09
C ILE A 80 0.23 -2.29 3.23
N PHE A 81 -0.18 -1.30 4.02
CA PHE A 81 0.55 -0.87 5.21
C PHE A 81 0.61 -1.99 6.26
N VAL A 82 -0.54 -2.60 6.56
CA VAL A 82 -0.63 -3.73 7.51
C VAL A 82 0.18 -4.92 7.01
N VAL A 83 0.09 -5.26 5.72
CA VAL A 83 0.90 -6.32 5.11
C VAL A 83 2.39 -6.01 5.24
N ALA A 84 2.81 -4.77 4.96
CA ALA A 84 4.20 -4.36 5.06
C ALA A 84 4.74 -4.49 6.49
N VAL A 85 3.94 -4.15 7.52
CA VAL A 85 4.31 -4.37 8.92
C VAL A 85 4.36 -5.87 9.25
N LEU A 86 3.34 -6.64 8.86
CA LEU A 86 3.23 -8.07 9.17
C LEU A 86 4.40 -8.88 8.61
N ILE A 87 4.82 -8.65 7.37
CA ILE A 87 5.95 -9.40 6.78
C ILE A 87 7.27 -9.16 7.50
N THR A 88 7.38 -8.10 8.28
CA THR A 88 8.56 -7.83 9.09
C THR A 88 8.54 -8.59 10.42
N THR A 89 7.38 -9.07 10.90
CA THR A 89 7.29 -9.75 12.21
C THR A 89 8.13 -11.04 12.27
N LYS A 90 8.53 -11.41 13.50
CA LYS A 90 9.42 -12.56 13.75
C LYS A 90 8.87 -13.88 13.20
N ASP A 91 7.56 -14.09 13.29
CA ASP A 91 6.94 -15.33 12.80
C ASP A 91 7.13 -15.49 11.28
N TYR A 92 6.96 -14.40 10.52
CA TYR A 92 7.18 -14.40 9.08
C TYR A 92 8.66 -14.49 8.69
N GLN A 93 9.56 -13.91 9.50
CA GLN A 93 11.01 -14.04 9.29
C GLN A 93 11.53 -15.45 9.58
N ASN A 94 11.02 -16.10 10.62
CA ASN A 94 11.42 -17.46 11.01
C ASN A 94 11.10 -18.50 9.92
N ILE A 95 9.96 -18.32 9.22
CA ILE A 95 9.59 -19.14 8.07
C ILE A 95 10.60 -18.95 6.91
N ASP A 96 11.12 -17.73 6.74
CA ASP A 96 12.11 -17.42 5.71
C ASP A 96 13.51 -18.02 6.01
N PHE A 97 13.88 -18.19 7.29
CA PHE A 97 15.14 -18.81 7.73
C PHE A 97 15.17 -20.35 7.63
N THR A 98 14.05 -20.99 7.28
CA THR A 98 14.03 -22.44 7.00
C THR A 98 14.79 -22.76 5.70
N PHE A 99 15.02 -21.76 4.84
CA PHE A 99 15.86 -21.85 3.66
C PHE A 99 17.24 -21.24 3.91
N VAL A 100 18.28 -21.74 3.20
CA VAL A 100 19.63 -21.15 3.20
C VAL A 100 19.56 -19.74 2.59
N ALA A 101 19.32 -18.76 3.44
CA ALA A 101 18.98 -17.40 3.10
C ALA A 101 19.98 -16.44 3.73
N ASN A 102 20.68 -15.63 2.92
CA ASN A 102 21.39 -14.48 3.46
C ASN A 102 20.39 -13.38 3.83
N ARG A 103 20.63 -12.64 4.92
CA ARG A 103 19.69 -11.66 5.50
C ARG A 103 19.28 -10.58 4.50
N LEU A 104 20.25 -10.08 3.74
CA LEU A 104 20.01 -9.11 2.67
C LEU A 104 19.11 -9.66 1.55
N SER A 105 19.22 -10.96 1.23
CA SER A 105 18.36 -11.62 0.25
C SER A 105 16.91 -11.68 0.74
N SER A 106 16.70 -11.93 2.03
CA SER A 106 15.35 -11.97 2.62
C SER A 106 14.68 -10.59 2.59
N HIS A 107 15.41 -9.52 2.95
CA HIS A 107 14.92 -8.14 2.88
C HIS A 107 14.60 -7.73 1.44
N LEU A 108 15.50 -8.00 0.48
CA LEU A 108 15.28 -7.66 -0.92
C LEU A 108 14.10 -8.44 -1.52
N SER A 109 13.94 -9.71 -1.13
CA SER A 109 12.79 -10.54 -1.49
C SER A 109 11.46 -9.99 -0.91
N ASN A 110 11.49 -9.48 0.33
CA ASN A 110 10.33 -8.83 0.95
C ASN A 110 9.95 -7.52 0.23
N VAL A 111 10.94 -6.70 -0.15
CA VAL A 111 10.72 -5.49 -0.94
C VAL A 111 10.11 -5.84 -2.30
N GLY A 112 10.66 -6.85 -3.00
CA GLY A 112 10.11 -7.35 -4.25
C GLY A 112 8.65 -7.81 -4.12
N PHE A 113 8.32 -8.53 -3.04
CA PHE A 113 6.95 -8.92 -2.72
C PHE A 113 6.02 -7.71 -2.57
N LEU A 114 6.43 -6.69 -1.80
CA LEU A 114 5.62 -5.48 -1.61
C LEU A 114 5.42 -4.69 -2.90
N ILE A 115 6.43 -4.62 -3.76
CA ILE A 115 6.30 -3.99 -5.09
C ILE A 115 5.21 -4.69 -5.90
N THR A 116 5.23 -6.03 -5.94
CA THR A 116 4.18 -6.78 -6.67
C THR A 116 2.80 -6.63 -6.05
N ALA A 117 2.72 -6.60 -4.71
CA ALA A 117 1.48 -6.35 -3.99
C ALA A 117 0.92 -4.95 -4.29
N ALA A 118 1.77 -3.93 -4.38
CA ALA A 118 1.38 -2.57 -4.75
C ALA A 118 0.85 -2.48 -6.18
N VAL A 119 1.49 -3.17 -7.13
CA VAL A 119 1.03 -3.22 -8.53
C VAL A 119 -0.33 -3.88 -8.62
N ILE A 120 -0.48 -5.08 -8.05
CA ILE A 120 -1.74 -5.83 -8.09
C ILE A 120 -2.85 -5.04 -7.38
N GLY A 121 -2.59 -4.56 -6.16
CA GLY A 121 -3.57 -3.81 -5.37
C GLY A 121 -3.96 -2.49 -6.01
N GLY A 122 -3.03 -1.78 -6.66
CA GLY A 122 -3.31 -0.52 -7.33
C GLY A 122 -4.19 -0.69 -8.57
N VAL A 123 -3.91 -1.72 -9.37
CA VAL A 123 -4.75 -2.07 -10.53
C VAL A 123 -6.14 -2.49 -10.06
N THR A 124 -6.25 -3.39 -9.08
CA THR A 124 -7.57 -3.88 -8.64
C THR A 124 -8.38 -2.80 -7.92
N ALA A 125 -7.76 -1.90 -7.15
CA ALA A 125 -8.46 -0.80 -6.48
C ALA A 125 -9.09 0.16 -7.51
N MET A 126 -8.36 0.51 -8.56
CA MET A 126 -8.87 1.37 -9.64
C MET A 126 -9.98 0.70 -10.45
N LEU A 127 -9.81 -0.58 -10.81
CA LEU A 127 -10.86 -1.33 -11.51
C LEU A 127 -12.12 -1.51 -10.64
N SER A 128 -11.94 -1.71 -9.34
CA SER A 128 -13.02 -1.77 -8.36
C SER A 128 -13.79 -0.45 -8.28
N GLY A 129 -13.10 0.70 -8.35
CA GLY A 129 -13.75 2.01 -8.45
C GLY A 129 -14.63 2.16 -9.71
N ILE A 130 -14.19 1.62 -10.85
CA ILE A 130 -15.01 1.58 -12.09
C ILE A 130 -16.21 0.65 -11.92
N LEU A 131 -16.02 -0.53 -11.30
CA LEU A 131 -17.09 -1.47 -11.00
C LEU A 131 -18.17 -0.81 -10.14
N LEU A 132 -17.79 -0.03 -9.11
CA LEU A 132 -18.74 0.72 -8.28
C LEU A 132 -19.64 1.63 -9.11
N ARG A 133 -19.07 2.38 -10.07
CA ARG A 133 -19.83 3.28 -10.95
C ARG A 133 -20.86 2.50 -11.78
N ILE A 134 -20.46 1.36 -12.33
CA ILE A 134 -21.36 0.47 -13.09
C ILE A 134 -22.52 0.00 -12.21
N VAL A 135 -22.24 -0.44 -10.98
CA VAL A 135 -23.28 -0.91 -10.05
C VAL A 135 -24.26 0.22 -9.69
N ILE A 136 -23.75 1.43 -9.41
CA ILE A 136 -24.60 2.59 -9.09
C ILE A 136 -25.49 2.97 -10.25
N TYR A 137 -24.97 2.96 -11.48
CA TYR A 137 -25.76 3.25 -12.69
C TYR A 137 -26.96 2.32 -12.83
N PHE A 138 -26.76 1.01 -12.64
CA PHE A 138 -27.85 0.03 -12.73
C PHE A 138 -28.82 0.07 -11.55
N THR A 139 -28.38 0.53 -10.36
CA THR A 139 -29.22 0.52 -9.16
C THR A 139 -29.98 1.81 -8.91
N ARG A 140 -29.45 2.97 -9.31
CA ARG A 140 -29.99 4.30 -8.97
C ARG A 140 -30.55 5.10 -10.17
N GLY A 141 -30.35 4.65 -11.41
CA GLY A 141 -30.99 5.22 -12.60
C GLY A 141 -30.44 6.57 -13.07
N HIS A 142 -31.20 7.26 -13.93
CA HIS A 142 -30.74 8.37 -14.79
C HIS A 142 -30.52 9.74 -14.11
N TYR A 143 -30.82 9.90 -12.81
CA TYR A 143 -30.66 11.16 -12.09
C TYR A 143 -29.26 11.32 -11.45
N LEU A 144 -28.24 10.80 -12.11
CA LEU A 144 -26.85 10.92 -11.68
C LEU A 144 -26.24 12.17 -12.34
N LEU A 145 -26.08 13.23 -11.56
CA LEU A 145 -25.18 14.33 -11.90
C LEU A 145 -23.76 13.84 -11.59
N SER A 146 -23.05 13.37 -12.61
CA SER A 146 -21.65 12.95 -12.46
C SER A 146 -20.80 13.62 -13.51
N GLU A 147 -19.86 14.45 -13.04
CA GLU A 147 -18.69 14.80 -13.83
C GLU A 147 -17.87 13.52 -14.08
N ASN A 148 -17.41 13.32 -15.33
CA ASN A 148 -16.53 12.21 -15.71
C ASN A 148 -17.04 10.81 -15.34
N PHE A 149 -18.36 10.55 -15.41
CA PHE A 149 -18.95 9.23 -15.15
C PHE A 149 -18.27 8.15 -16.00
N ILE A 150 -18.12 8.43 -17.30
CA ILE A 150 -17.31 7.67 -18.25
C ILE A 150 -15.90 8.29 -18.22
N ALA A 151 -14.97 7.63 -17.53
CA ALA A 151 -13.59 8.07 -17.50
C ALA A 151 -12.90 7.76 -18.84
N ALA A 152 -12.20 8.73 -19.41
CA ALA A 152 -11.34 8.48 -20.57
C ALA A 152 -10.24 7.46 -20.21
N PRO A 153 -9.81 6.59 -21.14
CA PRO A 153 -8.78 5.59 -20.88
C PRO A 153 -7.48 6.18 -20.29
N GLU A 154 -7.12 7.39 -20.71
CA GLU A 154 -5.98 8.13 -20.17
C GLU A 154 -6.12 8.38 -18.67
N VAL A 155 -7.28 8.87 -18.23
CA VAL A 155 -7.56 9.15 -16.80
C VAL A 155 -7.47 7.88 -15.95
N VAL A 156 -7.95 6.75 -16.48
CA VAL A 156 -7.88 5.46 -15.79
C VAL A 156 -6.43 4.99 -15.68
N LEU A 157 -5.64 5.09 -16.75
CA LEU A 157 -4.22 4.70 -16.74
C LEU A 157 -3.39 5.58 -15.82
N THR A 158 -3.61 6.90 -15.85
CA THR A 158 -2.95 7.83 -14.91
C THR A 158 -3.37 7.53 -13.47
N GLY A 159 -4.64 7.22 -13.23
CA GLY A 159 -5.13 6.82 -11.92
C GLY A 159 -4.40 5.57 -11.40
N ILE A 160 -4.36 4.50 -12.20
CA ILE A 160 -3.64 3.26 -11.86
C ILE A 160 -2.17 3.56 -11.51
N ALA A 161 -1.48 4.32 -12.35
CA ALA A 161 -0.08 4.66 -12.11
C ALA A 161 0.11 5.43 -10.79
N VAL A 162 -0.73 6.43 -10.51
CA VAL A 162 -0.67 7.22 -9.28
C VAL A 162 -0.99 6.37 -8.05
N THR A 163 -2.01 5.50 -8.11
CA THR A 163 -2.34 4.60 -7.00
C THR A 163 -1.21 3.61 -6.70
N ILE A 164 -0.56 3.05 -7.74
CA ILE A 164 0.59 2.16 -7.56
C ILE A 164 1.74 2.93 -6.88
N LEU A 165 2.05 4.14 -7.33
CA LEU A 165 3.10 4.98 -6.73
C LEU A 165 2.82 5.25 -5.24
N TYR A 166 1.59 5.62 -4.89
CA TYR A 166 1.22 5.84 -3.50
C TYR A 166 1.22 4.55 -2.67
N LEU A 167 0.79 3.41 -3.23
CA LEU A 167 0.90 2.12 -2.55
C LEU A 167 2.37 1.74 -2.27
N LEU A 168 3.28 2.02 -3.21
CA LEU A 168 4.71 1.84 -2.99
C LEU A 168 5.20 2.69 -1.80
N LEU A 169 4.82 3.96 -1.76
CA LEU A 169 5.16 4.88 -0.66
C LEU A 169 4.64 4.40 0.69
N VAL A 170 3.35 4.04 0.75
CA VAL A 170 2.71 3.53 1.97
C VAL A 170 3.33 2.21 2.42
N SER A 171 3.65 1.32 1.48
CA SER A 171 4.31 0.05 1.78
C SER A 171 5.73 0.23 2.30
N ALA A 172 6.49 1.21 1.79
CA ALA A 172 7.81 1.54 2.29
C ALA A 172 7.74 2.08 3.73
N LEU A 173 6.79 2.96 4.01
CA LEU A 173 6.53 3.47 5.37
C LEU A 173 6.13 2.35 6.33
N GLY A 174 5.18 1.49 5.94
CA GLY A 174 4.76 0.35 6.76
C GLY A 174 5.91 -0.61 7.04
N TYR A 175 6.74 -0.88 6.04
CA TYR A 175 7.92 -1.73 6.20
C TYR A 175 8.92 -1.12 7.19
N PHE A 176 9.20 0.19 7.05
CA PHE A 176 10.07 0.92 7.97
C PHE A 176 9.55 0.91 9.41
N CYS A 177 8.25 1.18 9.61
CA CYS A 177 7.58 1.07 10.90
C CYS A 177 7.70 -0.34 11.49
N GLY A 178 7.52 -1.38 10.67
CA GLY A 178 7.68 -2.77 11.08
C GLY A 178 9.09 -3.12 11.55
N VAL A 179 10.12 -2.60 10.87
CA VAL A 179 11.52 -2.73 11.30
C VAL A 179 11.78 -1.99 12.62
N LEU A 180 11.25 -0.77 12.79
CA LEU A 180 11.39 -0.03 14.05
C LEU A 180 10.76 -0.76 15.24
N VAL A 181 9.56 -1.33 15.06
CA VAL A 181 8.86 -2.12 16.09
C VAL A 181 9.66 -3.36 16.51
N GLN A 182 10.40 -3.99 15.59
CA GLN A 182 11.30 -5.07 15.94
C GLN A 182 12.54 -4.61 16.70
N LEU A 183 13.02 -3.40 16.42
CA LEU A 183 14.14 -2.79 17.13
C LEU A 183 13.81 -2.52 18.58
N SER A 184 12.61 -2.01 18.83
CA SER A 184 12.09 -1.82 20.17
C SER A 184 10.57 -1.93 20.19
N LYS A 185 10.05 -2.76 21.09
CA LYS A 185 8.60 -2.87 21.33
C LYS A 185 7.97 -1.55 21.78
N VAL A 186 8.76 -0.58 22.25
CA VAL A 186 8.27 0.76 22.62
C VAL A 186 7.66 1.48 21.41
N PHE A 187 8.15 1.21 20.19
CA PHE A 187 7.59 1.81 18.98
C PHE A 187 6.14 1.38 18.68
N ILE A 188 5.64 0.30 19.29
CA ILE A 188 4.23 -0.10 19.19
C ILE A 188 3.31 0.98 19.77
N VAL A 189 3.75 1.66 20.83
CA VAL A 189 2.99 2.72 21.49
C VAL A 189 3.33 4.10 20.90
N ILE A 190 4.60 4.33 20.58
CA ILE A 190 5.05 5.63 20.05
C ILE A 190 4.46 5.91 18.66
N LEU A 191 4.41 4.93 17.76
CA LEU A 191 3.96 5.18 16.38
C LEU A 191 2.48 5.61 16.29
N PRO A 192 1.51 4.94 16.97
CA PRO A 192 0.14 5.43 17.03
C PRO A 192 0.02 6.78 17.74
N ALA A 193 0.76 7.00 18.84
CA ALA A 193 0.75 8.27 19.55
C ALA A 193 1.26 9.43 18.68
N LEU A 194 2.31 9.19 17.88
CA LEU A 194 2.84 10.16 16.94
C LEU A 194 1.82 10.45 15.83
N TYR A 195 1.17 9.42 15.28
CA TYR A 195 0.12 9.60 14.27
C TYR A 195 -1.02 10.48 14.79
N ILE A 196 -1.61 10.13 15.96
CA ILE A 196 -2.70 10.90 16.57
C ILE A 196 -2.24 12.33 16.89
N GLY A 197 -1.06 12.49 17.49
CA GLY A 197 -0.49 13.80 17.79
C GLY A 197 -0.27 14.66 16.55
N THR A 198 0.08 14.06 15.40
CA THR A 198 0.24 14.80 14.15
C THR A 198 -1.07 15.26 13.53
N VAL A 199 -2.12 14.45 13.62
CA VAL A 199 -3.43 14.73 13.01
C VAL A 199 -4.16 15.84 13.78
N ASP A 200 -4.15 15.81 15.10
CA ASP A 200 -4.95 16.75 15.92
C ASP A 200 -4.20 18.03 16.32
N PHE A 201 -2.89 17.95 16.58
CA PHE A 201 -2.13 19.03 17.22
C PHE A 201 -1.11 19.72 16.30
N LEU A 202 -0.42 18.97 15.43
CA LEU A 202 0.73 19.51 14.67
C LEU A 202 0.37 20.04 13.28
N ALA A 203 -0.77 19.64 12.72
CA ALA A 203 -1.22 20.11 11.39
C ALA A 203 -1.57 21.61 11.35
N ARG A 204 -1.87 22.24 12.50
CA ARG A 204 -2.21 23.67 12.60
C ARG A 204 -1.00 24.60 12.74
N GLU A 205 0.10 24.11 13.29
CA GLU A 205 1.23 24.97 13.75
C GLU A 205 2.59 24.61 13.12
N LEU A 206 2.77 23.40 12.54
CA LEU A 206 4.06 23.01 11.95
C LEU A 206 4.11 23.20 10.42
N PRO A 207 4.82 24.24 9.93
CA PRO A 207 4.98 24.47 8.49
C PRO A 207 5.77 23.34 7.79
N VAL A 208 6.52 22.52 8.55
CA VAL A 208 7.34 21.44 7.99
C VAL A 208 6.49 20.27 7.48
N ILE A 209 5.47 19.85 8.23
CA ILE A 209 4.61 18.71 7.84
C ILE A 209 3.80 19.08 6.60
N VAL A 210 3.22 20.29 6.58
CA VAL A 210 2.48 20.82 5.43
C VAL A 210 3.38 20.93 4.20
N LYS A 211 4.65 21.34 4.36
CA LYS A 211 5.62 21.37 3.25
C LYS A 211 5.93 19.98 2.70
N VAL A 212 6.09 18.97 3.54
CA VAL A 212 6.32 17.59 3.09
C VAL A 212 5.11 17.03 2.36
N TYR A 213 3.91 17.29 2.88
CA TYR A 213 2.64 16.92 2.21
C TYR A 213 2.54 17.57 0.82
N ASN A 214 2.75 18.89 0.75
CA ASN A 214 2.71 19.64 -0.51
C ASN A 214 3.82 19.23 -1.48
N PHE A 215 4.99 18.82 -0.99
CA PHE A 215 6.10 18.36 -1.83
C PHE A 215 5.74 17.09 -2.61
N ILE A 216 4.91 16.22 -2.03
CA ILE A 216 4.50 14.95 -2.63
C ILE A 216 3.20 15.11 -3.43
N ILE A 217 2.20 15.81 -2.89
CA ILE A 217 0.84 15.86 -3.48
C ILE A 217 0.62 17.06 -4.40
N GLY A 218 1.38 18.15 -4.23
CA GLY A 218 1.22 19.38 -5.00
C GLY A 218 1.76 19.32 -6.44
N GLU A 219 2.11 18.14 -6.94
CA GLU A 219 2.71 17.98 -8.27
C GLU A 219 1.69 17.63 -9.34
N ASN A 220 1.64 18.45 -10.39
CA ASN A 220 0.75 18.25 -11.53
C ASN A 220 1.32 17.29 -12.58
N SER A 221 2.63 17.05 -12.59
CA SER A 221 3.29 16.18 -13.57
C SER A 221 3.48 14.76 -13.03
N LEU A 222 2.88 13.78 -13.72
CA LEU A 222 2.98 12.36 -13.35
C LEU A 222 4.43 11.85 -13.35
N ALA A 223 5.26 12.28 -14.31
CA ALA A 223 6.66 11.86 -14.38
C ALA A 223 7.46 12.37 -13.17
N LEU A 224 7.23 13.62 -12.77
CA LEU A 224 7.94 14.23 -11.66
C LEU A 224 7.47 13.66 -10.32
N LEU A 225 6.17 13.40 -10.18
CA LEU A 225 5.61 12.63 -9.06
C LEU A 225 6.26 11.25 -8.96
N ALA A 226 6.36 10.51 -10.07
CA ALA A 226 6.95 9.18 -10.11
C ALA A 226 8.40 9.20 -9.63
N VAL A 227 9.22 10.13 -10.12
CA VAL A 227 10.62 10.26 -9.70
C VAL A 227 10.72 10.57 -8.21
N LYS A 228 9.94 11.54 -7.70
CA LYS A 228 9.93 11.88 -6.27
C LYS A 228 9.57 10.69 -5.39
N VAL A 229 8.50 9.97 -5.75
CA VAL A 229 8.01 8.83 -4.99
C VAL A 229 8.99 7.66 -5.06
N LEU A 230 9.56 7.36 -6.22
CA LEU A 230 10.54 6.28 -6.38
C LEU A 230 11.84 6.56 -5.61
N ILE A 231 12.33 7.80 -5.61
CA ILE A 231 13.50 8.18 -4.81
C ILE A 231 13.17 8.06 -3.32
N THR A 232 12.01 8.58 -2.89
CA THR A 232 11.60 8.55 -1.47
C THR A 232 11.43 7.12 -0.96
N THR A 233 10.75 6.26 -1.73
CA THR A 233 10.57 4.84 -1.40
C THR A 233 11.89 4.09 -1.34
N ALA A 234 12.78 4.30 -2.32
CA ALA A 234 14.11 3.70 -2.34
C ALA A 234 14.94 4.11 -1.10
N LEU A 235 14.91 5.39 -0.71
CA LEU A 235 15.60 5.87 0.49
C LEU A 235 15.04 5.27 1.77
N ILE A 236 13.71 5.18 1.90
CA ILE A 236 13.06 4.57 3.07
C ILE A 236 13.44 3.09 3.18
N TYR A 237 13.34 2.33 2.09
CA TYR A 237 13.72 0.91 2.09
C TYR A 237 15.21 0.70 2.38
N ALA A 238 16.09 1.54 1.82
CA ALA A 238 17.52 1.47 2.12
C ALA A 238 17.77 1.72 3.62
N CYS A 239 17.12 2.72 4.21
CA CYS A 239 17.19 2.99 5.64
C CYS A 239 16.68 1.80 6.47
N SER A 240 15.54 1.21 6.10
CA SER A 240 15.01 -0.01 6.74
C SER A 240 15.99 -1.17 6.71
N CYS A 241 16.64 -1.43 5.57
CA CYS A 241 17.64 -2.50 5.44
C CYS A 241 18.85 -2.27 6.35
N VAL A 242 19.35 -1.03 6.42
CA VAL A 242 20.49 -0.69 7.31
C VAL A 242 20.12 -0.86 8.78
N LEU A 243 18.92 -0.45 9.18
CA LEU A 243 18.43 -0.62 10.56
C LEU A 243 18.21 -2.09 10.90
N ALA A 244 17.65 -2.88 9.99
CA ALA A 244 17.40 -4.30 10.21
C ALA A 244 18.70 -5.09 10.43
N ASN A 245 19.77 -4.77 9.69
CA ASN A 245 21.09 -5.40 9.88
C ASN A 245 21.65 -5.19 11.30
N ARG A 246 21.24 -4.15 12.03
CA ARG A 246 21.69 -3.89 13.41
C ARG A 246 20.95 -4.75 14.45
N LEU A 247 19.80 -5.33 14.10
CA LEU A 247 19.00 -6.18 14.99
C LEU A 247 19.60 -7.58 15.20
N GLU A 248 20.60 -7.92 14.41
CA GLU A 248 21.05 -9.29 14.21
C GLU A 248 22.38 -9.61 14.91
N VAL A 249 22.94 -8.65 15.69
CA VAL A 249 24.20 -8.78 16.44
C VAL A 249 23.97 -9.08 17.94
N ARG A 250 22.85 -9.70 18.33
CA ARG A 250 22.61 -10.13 19.71
C ARG A 250 22.03 -11.54 19.78
#